data_AF-A0A7C0UEJ7-F1
#
_entry.id   AF-A0A7C0UEJ7-F1
#
_cell.length_a   1.000
_cell.length_b   1.000
_cell.length_c   1.000
_cell.angle_alpha   90.00
_cell.angle_beta   90.00
_cell.angle_gamma   90.00
#
_symmetry.space_group_name_H-M   'P 1'
#
loop_
_entity.id
_entity.type
_entity.pdbx_description
1 polymer ?
#
loop_
_entity_poly.entity_id
_entity_poly.type
_entity_poly.pdbx_seq_one_letter_code
_entity_poly.pdbx_strand_id
1 'polypeptide(L)'
;MSKIKFVEQDIKPDVTTDIVYMMCPMHLLKLDEMMGQLGDGQVLELLTDYDGALDDVPEWCEKTGNEFLGVDEAEDHFKFYIKKTTSRKYCPIPTKDYEKCFQYCIDKKEKE
;
A
#
# COMPACT_ATOMS: atom_id res chain seq x y z
N MET A 1 -2.85 3.76 18.95
CA MET A 1 -3.53 2.47 19.20
C MET A 1 -3.60 1.77 17.87
N SER A 2 -2.60 0.94 17.59
CA SER A 2 -2.44 0.24 16.32
C SER A 2 -3.58 -0.77 16.18
N LYS A 3 -4.53 -0.51 15.26
CA LYS A 3 -5.64 -1.41 14.97
C LYS A 3 -5.14 -2.50 14.03
N ILE A 4 -4.37 -3.45 14.56
CA ILE A 4 -4.01 -4.65 13.82
C ILE A 4 -5.30 -5.43 13.58
N LYS A 5 -5.58 -5.72 12.31
CA LYS A 5 -6.73 -6.51 11.87
C LYS A 5 -6.19 -7.80 11.29
N PHE A 6 -6.34 -8.91 11.99
CA PHE A 6 -6.01 -10.22 11.44
C PHE A 6 -7.15 -10.69 10.53
N VAL A 7 -6.82 -11.15 9.32
CA VAL A 7 -7.79 -11.60 8.32
C VAL A 7 -7.49 -13.05 7.94
N GLU A 8 -8.39 -13.97 8.31
CA GLU A 8 -8.28 -15.41 8.00
C GLU A 8 -8.87 -15.77 6.61
N GLN A 9 -9.07 -14.79 5.70
CA GLN A 9 -9.82 -14.99 4.45
C GLN A 9 -8.98 -14.77 3.20
N ASP A 10 -9.32 -15.51 2.13
CA ASP A 10 -8.83 -15.38 0.76
C ASP A 10 -9.13 -13.97 0.20
N ILE A 11 -8.32 -12.99 0.58
CA ILE A 11 -8.35 -11.66 -0.02
C ILE A 11 -7.63 -11.80 -1.34
N LYS A 12 -8.36 -11.72 -2.46
CA LYS A 12 -7.77 -11.75 -3.79
C LYS A 12 -6.88 -10.52 -4.00
N PRO A 13 -5.54 -10.66 -4.00
CA PRO A 13 -4.66 -9.55 -4.27
C PRO A 13 -4.58 -9.34 -5.78
N ASP A 14 -4.41 -8.09 -6.19
CA ASP A 14 -4.16 -7.76 -7.59
C ASP A 14 -2.66 -7.80 -7.88
N VAL A 15 -1.87 -7.35 -6.90
CA VAL A 15 -0.41 -7.40 -6.93
C VAL A 15 0.07 -8.06 -5.65
N THR A 16 1.03 -8.98 -5.79
CA THR A 16 1.73 -9.61 -4.67
C THR A 16 3.20 -9.20 -4.72
N THR A 17 3.74 -8.78 -3.57
CA THR A 17 5.15 -8.42 -3.42
C THR A 17 5.75 -9.18 -2.25
N ASP A 18 6.82 -9.91 -2.56
CA ASP A 18 7.65 -10.57 -1.57
C ASP A 18 8.78 -9.62 -1.12
N ILE A 19 8.83 -9.37 0.19
CA ILE A 19 9.90 -8.59 0.83
C ILE A 19 10.57 -9.38 1.96
N VAL A 20 10.36 -10.70 2.00
CA VAL A 20 10.97 -11.61 2.97
C VAL A 20 12.50 -11.48 2.86
N TYR A 21 13.20 -11.49 3.99
CA TYR A 21 14.63 -11.18 4.12
C TYR A 21 15.07 -9.72 3.81
N MET A 22 14.17 -8.78 3.52
CA MET A 22 14.56 -7.36 3.41
C MET A 22 14.53 -6.66 4.77
N MET A 23 15.71 -6.32 5.27
CA MET A 23 15.86 -5.53 6.49
C MET A 23 15.40 -4.08 6.32
N CYS A 24 14.96 -3.49 7.44
CA CYS A 24 14.70 -2.06 7.55
C CYS A 24 15.98 -1.27 7.19
N PRO A 25 15.91 -0.21 6.36
CA PRO A 25 14.73 0.54 5.91
C PRO A 25 14.18 0.16 4.53
N MET A 26 14.70 -0.89 3.87
CA MET A 26 14.33 -1.15 2.46
C MET A 26 12.89 -1.63 2.28
N HIS A 27 12.31 -2.32 3.26
CA HIS A 27 10.96 -2.87 3.11
C HIS A 27 9.87 -1.80 2.91
N LEU A 28 9.92 -0.69 3.66
CA LEU A 28 8.94 0.40 3.51
C LEU A 28 9.10 1.13 2.17
N LEU A 29 10.34 1.28 1.70
CA LEU A 29 10.59 1.89 0.40
C LEU A 29 10.01 1.04 -0.74
N LYS A 30 10.17 -0.28 -0.65
CA LYS A 30 9.62 -1.20 -1.64
C LYS A 30 8.10 -1.21 -1.63
N LEU A 31 7.50 -1.20 -0.44
CA LEU A 31 6.07 -1.05 -0.26
C LEU A 31 5.56 0.25 -0.92
N ASP A 32 6.23 1.37 -0.69
CA ASP A 32 5.87 2.67 -1.28
C ASP A 32 5.99 2.65 -2.81
N GLU A 33 7.08 2.12 -3.36
CA GLU A 33 7.28 1.95 -4.81
C GLU A 33 6.18 1.10 -5.46
N MET A 34 5.80 -0.01 -4.82
CA MET A 34 4.75 -0.89 -5.34
C MET A 34 3.39 -0.20 -5.28
N MET A 35 3.07 0.44 -4.15
CA MET A 35 1.84 1.22 -3.99
C MET A 35 1.75 2.41 -4.96
N GLY A 36 2.88 2.97 -5.38
CA GLY A 36 2.94 3.96 -6.44
C GLY A 36 2.58 3.42 -7.82
N GLN A 37 2.90 2.15 -8.11
CA GLN A 37 2.60 1.49 -9.38
C GLN A 37 1.17 0.94 -9.46
N LEU A 38 0.54 0.67 -8.31
CA LEU A 38 -0.87 0.27 -8.24
C LEU A 38 -1.80 1.42 -8.65
N GLY A 39 -2.90 1.09 -9.30
CA GLY A 39 -4.06 1.94 -9.55
C GLY A 39 -5.01 2.02 -8.36
N ASP A 40 -5.89 3.00 -8.40
CA ASP A 40 -6.92 3.22 -7.39
C ASP A 40 -7.85 2.01 -7.24
N GLY A 41 -8.02 1.52 -6.01
CA GLY A 41 -8.88 0.38 -5.69
C GLY A 41 -8.22 -1.00 -5.81
N GLN A 42 -6.98 -1.08 -6.29
CA GLN A 42 -6.22 -2.33 -6.30
C GLN A 42 -5.71 -2.71 -4.90
N VAL A 43 -5.53 -4.01 -4.70
CA VAL A 43 -5.07 -4.60 -3.44
C VAL A 43 -3.66 -5.14 -3.62
N LEU A 44 -2.75 -4.69 -2.77
CA LEU A 44 -1.39 -5.19 -2.62
C LEU A 44 -1.33 -6.20 -1.49
N GLU A 45 -0.81 -7.38 -1.78
CA GLU A 45 -0.34 -8.36 -0.80
C GLU A 45 1.17 -8.19 -0.61
N LEU A 46 1.61 -8.03 0.64
CA LEU A 46 3.00 -7.84 1.02
C LEU A 46 3.43 -8.97 1.97
N LEU A 47 4.39 -9.79 1.57
CA LEU A 47 4.90 -10.89 2.38
C LEU A 47 6.20 -10.49 3.09
N THR A 48 6.27 -10.64 4.41
CA THR A 48 7.44 -10.31 5.23
C THR A 48 7.58 -11.26 6.41
N ASP A 49 8.79 -11.65 6.77
CA ASP A 49 9.08 -12.41 8.01
C ASP A 49 9.31 -11.50 9.23
N TYR A 50 9.26 -10.18 9.04
CA TYR A 50 9.56 -9.20 10.08
C TYR A 50 8.33 -8.85 10.94
N ASP A 51 8.37 -9.24 12.22
CA ASP A 51 7.34 -8.92 13.24
C ASP A 51 7.06 -7.41 13.37
N GLY A 52 8.08 -6.55 13.28
CA GLY A 52 7.89 -5.11 13.39
C GLY A 52 7.02 -4.50 12.27
N ALA A 53 6.87 -5.21 11.15
CA ALA A 53 5.95 -4.80 10.08
C ALA A 53 4.49 -4.72 10.56
N LEU A 54 4.12 -5.46 11.62
CA LEU A 54 2.79 -5.43 12.21
C LEU A 54 2.39 -4.05 12.73
N ASP A 55 3.36 -3.24 13.17
CA ASP A 55 3.13 -1.87 13.62
C ASP A 55 3.46 -0.84 12.53
N ASP A 56 4.54 -1.07 11.77
CA ASP A 56 4.99 -0.16 10.70
C ASP A 56 3.98 -0.04 9.54
N VAL A 57 3.38 -1.16 9.09
CA VAL A 57 2.44 -1.19 7.97
C VAL A 57 1.15 -0.41 8.24
N PRO A 58 0.42 -0.62 9.36
CA PRO A 58 -0.76 0.17 9.65
C PRO A 58 -0.42 1.65 9.84
N GLU A 59 0.70 1.99 10.49
CA GLU A 59 1.16 3.38 10.59
C GLU A 59 1.44 4.01 9.22
N TRP A 60 2.09 3.26 8.31
CA TRP A 60 2.34 3.70 6.94
C TRP A 60 1.03 3.91 6.19
N CYS A 61 0.05 3.02 6.34
CA CYS A 61 -1.27 3.15 5.75
C CYS A 61 -2.00 4.40 6.28
N GLU A 62 -1.96 4.66 7.58
CA GLU A 62 -2.54 5.88 8.18
C GLU A 62 -1.86 7.16 7.68
N LYS A 63 -0.52 7.14 7.54
CA LYS A 63 0.27 8.30 7.03
C LYS A 63 -0.01 8.59 5.56
N THR A 64 -0.11 7.54 4.74
CA THR A 64 -0.37 7.65 3.30
C THR A 64 -1.84 7.81 2.97
N GLY A 65 -2.73 7.51 3.92
CA GLY A 65 -4.18 7.50 3.73
C GLY A 65 -4.67 6.28 2.94
N ASN A 66 -3.86 5.23 2.84
CA ASN A 66 -4.23 3.95 2.23
C ASN A 66 -5.11 3.13 3.17
N GLU A 67 -5.93 2.25 2.60
CA GLU A 67 -6.84 1.41 3.38
C GLU A 67 -6.17 0.08 3.73
N PHE A 68 -5.86 -0.10 5.01
CA PHE A 68 -5.35 -1.37 5.52
C PHE A 68 -6.51 -2.37 5.67
N LEU A 69 -6.49 -3.45 4.90
CA LEU A 69 -7.52 -4.49 4.94
C LEU A 69 -7.28 -5.45 6.10
N GLY A 70 -6.03 -5.86 6.29
CA GLY A 70 -5.62 -6.73 7.39
C GLY A 70 -4.28 -7.41 7.14
N VAL A 71 -3.86 -8.23 8.11
CA VAL A 71 -2.70 -9.09 8.03
C VAL A 71 -3.11 -10.55 8.25
N ASP A 72 -2.53 -11.46 7.49
CA ASP A 72 -2.65 -12.90 7.67
C ASP A 72 -1.31 -13.43 8.17
N GLU A 73 -1.34 -14.11 9.32
CA GLU A 73 -0.16 -14.72 9.93
C GLU A 73 -0.06 -16.16 9.42
N ALA A 74 0.91 -16.42 8.54
CA ALA A 74 1.26 -17.77 8.11
C ALA A 74 2.44 -18.30 8.94
N GLU A 75 2.63 -19.62 8.95
CA GLU A 75 3.59 -20.31 9.85
C GLU A 75 5.04 -19.75 9.79
N ASP A 76 5.48 -19.21 8.65
CA ASP A 76 6.84 -18.68 8.46
C ASP A 76 6.89 -17.21 7.98
N HIS A 77 5.74 -16.57 7.71
CA HIS A 77 5.69 -15.21 7.17
C HIS A 77 4.35 -14.51 7.44
N PHE A 78 4.37 -13.19 7.47
CA PHE A 78 3.20 -12.32 7.56
C PHE A 78 2.81 -11.80 6.19
N LYS A 79 1.52 -11.87 5.85
CA LYS A 79 0.95 -11.30 4.62
C LYS A 79 0.10 -10.10 4.94
N PHE A 80 0.51 -8.93 4.53
CA PHE A 80 -0.24 -7.70 4.70
C PHE A 80 -1.06 -7.39 3.46
N TYR A 81 -2.33 -7.09 3.63
CA TYR A 81 -3.23 -6.69 2.56
C TYR A 81 -3.55 -5.22 2.69
N ILE A 82 -3.12 -4.46 1.69
CA ILE A 82 -3.28 -3.01 1.65
C ILE A 82 -4.01 -2.66 0.36
N LYS A 83 -5.11 -1.94 0.50
CA LYS A 83 -5.87 -1.43 -0.63
C LYS A 83 -5.50 0.02 -0.88
N LYS A 84 -5.10 0.31 -2.12
CA LYS A 84 -4.88 1.69 -2.55
C LYS A 84 -6.22 2.40 -2.61
N THR A 85 -6.40 3.43 -1.79
CA THR A 85 -7.56 4.32 -1.87
C THR A 85 -7.11 5.67 -2.39
N THR A 86 -7.93 6.31 -3.22
CA THR A 86 -7.65 7.61 -3.85
C THR A 86 -7.73 8.74 -2.81
N SER A 87 -6.97 8.66 -1.72
CA SER A 87 -6.81 9.80 -0.84
C SER A 87 -5.63 10.61 -1.37
N ARG A 88 -5.91 11.81 -1.86
CA ARG A 88 -5.02 12.75 -2.57
C ARG A 88 -3.76 13.17 -1.79
N LYS A 89 -2.91 12.24 -1.36
CA LYS A 89 -1.58 12.50 -0.78
C LYS A 89 -0.47 11.69 -1.41
N TYR A 90 -0.78 10.71 -2.26
CA TYR A 90 0.18 10.14 -3.19
C TYR A 90 -0.20 10.58 -4.60
N CYS A 91 0.58 11.48 -5.19
CA CYS A 91 0.37 11.90 -6.57
C CYS A 91 0.53 10.65 -7.46
N PRO A 92 -0.51 10.19 -8.19
CA PRO A 92 -0.52 8.90 -8.88
C PRO A 92 0.31 8.90 -10.18
N ILE A 93 1.34 9.74 -10.28
CA ILE A 93 2.10 9.94 -11.50
C ILE A 93 3.57 9.62 -11.20
N PRO A 94 4.08 8.44 -11.62
CA PRO A 94 5.49 8.09 -11.48
C PRO A 94 6.41 8.87 -12.44
N THR A 95 5.89 9.87 -13.17
CA THR A 95 6.66 10.64 -14.15
C THR A 95 6.91 12.05 -13.61
N LYS A 96 8.18 12.49 -13.63
CA LYS A 96 8.63 13.87 -13.36
C LYS A 96 8.13 14.89 -14.42
N ASP A 97 6.89 14.74 -14.87
CA ASP A 97 6.22 15.57 -15.88
C ASP A 97 5.10 16.35 -15.19
N TYR A 98 5.48 17.50 -14.63
CA TYR A 98 4.58 18.41 -13.90
C TYR A 98 3.40 18.93 -14.75
N GLU A 99 3.50 18.88 -16.08
CA GLU A 99 2.45 19.34 -17.01
C GLU A 99 1.27 18.36 -17.09
N LYS A 100 1.52 17.04 -17.02
CA LYS A 100 0.45 16.03 -17.01
C LYS A 100 -0.28 15.94 -15.66
N CYS A 101 0.41 16.29 -14.57
CA CYS A 101 -0.22 16.47 -13.25
C CYS A 101 -1.33 17.53 -13.28
N PHE A 102 -1.06 18.65 -13.97
CA PHE A 102 -1.98 19.76 -14.00
C PHE A 102 -3.24 19.42 -14.79
N GLN A 103 -3.10 18.76 -15.94
CA GLN A 103 -4.23 18.40 -16.79
C GLN A 103 -5.17 17.37 -16.13
N TYR A 104 -4.65 16.37 -15.42
CA TYR A 104 -5.48 15.39 -14.72
C TYR A 104 -6.29 16.01 -13.57
N CYS A 105 -5.73 17.01 -12.87
CA CYS A 105 -6.44 17.77 -11.85
C CYS A 105 -7.52 18.71 -12.44
N ILE A 106 -7.31 19.25 -13.65
CA ILE A 106 -8.31 20.06 -14.35
C ILE A 106 -9.49 19.18 -14.77
N ASP A 107 -9.23 18.01 -15.38
CA ASP A 107 -10.27 17.09 -15.88
C ASP A 107 -11.22 16.58 -14.78
N LYS A 108 -10.72 16.38 -13.55
CA LYS A 108 -11.55 15.93 -12.41
C LYS A 108 -12.41 17.02 -11.78
N LYS A 109 -12.19 18.30 -12.10
CA LYS A 109 -12.91 19.43 -11.50
C LYS A 109 -14.24 19.77 -12.21
N GLU A 110 -14.52 19.17 -13.36
CA GLU A 110 -15.74 19.41 -14.15
C GLU A 110 -16.81 18.31 -14.04
N LYS A 111 -16.63 17.32 -13.16
CA LYS A 111 -17.62 16.25 -12.90
C LYS A 111 -18.15 16.19 -11.47
N GLU A 112 -18.08 17.30 -10.73
CA GLU A 112 -18.87 17.52 -9.51
C GLU A 112 -19.79 18.73 -9.68
#